data_AF-G0PLH7-F1
#
_entry.id   AF-G0PLH7-F1
#
_cell.length_a   1.000
_cell.length_b   1.000
_cell.length_c   1.000
_cell.angle_alpha   90.00
_cell.angle_beta   90.00
_cell.angle_gamma   90.00
#
_symmetry.space_group_name_H-M   'P 1'
#
loop_
_entity.id
_entity.type
_entity.pdbx_description
1 polymer ?
#
loop_
_entity_poly.entity_id
_entity_poly.type
_entity_poly.pdbx_seq_one_letter_code
_entity_poly.pdbx_strand_id
1 'polypeptide(L)'
;MSFTETTLLSFCSTRTKRMIKSTNWKVPRLYFTITEKYISVHLCHDDWLNALSLMVLYVDQFMENSEVSKLRNSSLELRFMKLGFTRENRIPVEYYGKSYDVIQVLNEFLDDSRHELYKHFIALFPNTPKIQLNTEAGTDLRLVPISKYVRDLKLSGLEADVDYAEEYFSKCKNLQRAVVEPVLKGEVKENSKITSVKRLLCLNTELQTRSLIFKFNGQVATFQNCRCNVNVIIDVLKLWISNEAFQNVERLSMIRMYCSWDNIPWWTEDVVLQAIESSPSDPSKRPDNCGKKYEVVSWIIKPLKCADYRDITRKTDGKRASFHVDASSFRFVVWN
;
A
#
# COMPACT_ATOMS: atom_id res chain seq x y z
N MET A 1 -13.73 30.31 0.20
CA MET A 1 -13.94 29.15 -0.70
C MET A 1 -12.99 28.05 -0.27
N SER A 2 -13.52 26.87 0.06
CA SER A 2 -12.74 25.73 0.54
C SER A 2 -11.92 25.08 -0.57
N PHE A 3 -10.95 24.23 -0.20
CA PHE A 3 -10.18 23.41 -1.14
C PHE A 3 -11.10 22.50 -1.96
N THR A 4 -12.14 21.93 -1.31
CA THR A 4 -13.13 21.12 -2.02
C THR A 4 -13.94 21.94 -2.99
N GLU A 5 -14.56 23.05 -2.56
CA GLU A 5 -15.37 23.90 -3.45
C GLU A 5 -14.57 24.35 -4.68
N THR A 6 -13.32 24.76 -4.48
CA THR A 6 -12.45 25.20 -5.58
C THR A 6 -12.13 24.03 -6.53
N THR A 7 -11.88 22.84 -6.00
CA THR A 7 -11.65 21.62 -6.78
C THR A 7 -12.91 21.21 -7.53
N LEU A 8 -14.09 21.29 -6.92
CA LEU A 8 -15.37 20.97 -7.57
C LEU A 8 -15.68 21.96 -8.70
N LEU A 9 -15.51 23.26 -8.46
CA LEU A 9 -15.68 24.29 -9.48
C LEU A 9 -14.74 24.11 -10.67
N SER A 10 -13.59 23.48 -10.48
CA SER A 10 -12.65 23.21 -11.57
C SER A 10 -13.19 22.23 -12.61
N PHE A 11 -14.16 21.38 -12.25
CA PHE A 11 -14.84 20.51 -13.22
C PHE A 11 -15.73 21.32 -14.18
N CYS A 12 -16.34 22.41 -13.71
CA CYS A 12 -17.28 23.21 -14.48
C CYS A 12 -16.66 24.48 -15.09
N SER A 13 -15.47 24.90 -14.64
CA SER A 13 -14.87 26.20 -14.97
C SER A 13 -13.41 26.09 -15.40
N THR A 14 -13.16 26.37 -16.69
CA THR A 14 -11.79 26.50 -17.23
C THR A 14 -11.02 27.61 -16.52
N ARG A 15 -11.69 28.68 -16.10
CA ARG A 15 -11.07 29.78 -15.34
C ARG A 15 -10.56 29.27 -13.99
N THR A 16 -11.37 28.52 -13.25
CA THR A 16 -10.98 27.93 -11.96
C THR A 16 -9.84 26.92 -12.14
N LYS A 17 -9.91 26.07 -13.17
CA LYS A 17 -8.84 25.14 -13.53
C LYS A 17 -7.51 25.86 -13.80
N ARG A 18 -7.51 26.96 -14.55
CA ARG A 18 -6.31 27.78 -14.79
C ARG A 18 -5.82 28.44 -13.50
N MET A 19 -6.72 28.91 -12.66
CA MET A 19 -6.39 29.52 -11.37
C MET A 19 -5.64 28.55 -10.46
N ILE A 20 -6.16 27.32 -10.26
CA ILE A 20 -5.51 26.27 -9.44
C ILE A 20 -4.08 25.97 -9.94
N LYS A 21 -3.91 25.91 -11.27
CA LYS A 21 -2.59 25.70 -11.87
C LYS A 21 -1.65 26.88 -11.65
N SER A 22 -2.14 28.11 -11.81
CA SER A 22 -1.33 29.32 -11.63
C SER A 22 -0.95 29.57 -10.17
N THR A 23 -1.80 29.18 -9.22
CA THR A 23 -1.50 29.28 -7.78
C THR A 23 -0.50 28.21 -7.33
N ASN A 24 -0.12 27.29 -8.21
CA ASN A 24 0.86 26.23 -7.97
C ASN A 24 0.62 25.52 -6.63
N TRP A 25 -0.62 25.05 -6.43
CA TRP A 25 -0.98 24.36 -5.19
C TRP A 25 -0.07 23.17 -4.96
N LYS A 26 0.70 23.23 -3.86
CA LYS A 26 1.60 22.17 -3.45
C LYS A 26 0.78 21.03 -2.85
N VAL A 27 0.49 20.04 -3.68
CA VAL A 27 -0.15 18.78 -3.27
C VAL A 27 0.95 17.71 -3.20
N PRO A 28 1.42 17.32 -2.00
CA PRO A 28 2.47 16.31 -1.86
C PRO A 28 2.06 14.93 -2.38
N ARG A 29 0.79 14.57 -2.23
CA ARG A 29 0.29 13.25 -2.59
C ARG A 29 -1.15 13.28 -3.08
N LEU A 30 -1.38 12.57 -4.17
CA LEU A 30 -2.69 12.16 -4.66
C LEU A 30 -2.88 10.68 -4.36
N TYR A 31 -3.92 10.34 -3.60
CA TYR A 31 -4.27 8.96 -3.28
C TYR A 31 -5.66 8.64 -3.82
N PHE A 32 -5.71 7.70 -4.77
CA PHE A 32 -6.95 7.21 -5.37
C PHE A 32 -7.33 5.88 -4.73
N THR A 33 -8.61 5.71 -4.37
CA THR A 33 -9.19 4.39 -4.08
C THR A 33 -10.23 4.08 -5.13
N ILE A 34 -10.17 2.89 -5.71
CA ILE A 34 -11.06 2.42 -6.76
C ILE A 34 -11.68 1.12 -6.29
N THR A 35 -13.00 1.10 -6.21
CA THR A 35 -13.80 -0.09 -5.92
C THR A 35 -14.78 -0.31 -7.07
N GLU A 36 -15.62 -1.34 -7.00
CA GLU A 36 -16.75 -1.46 -7.94
C GLU A 36 -17.76 -0.32 -7.76
N LYS A 37 -18.01 0.10 -6.52
CA LYS A 37 -19.11 1.01 -6.16
C LYS A 37 -18.75 2.49 -6.19
N TYR A 38 -17.48 2.83 -6.02
CA TYR A 38 -17.06 4.22 -5.93
C TYR A 38 -15.59 4.42 -6.30
N ILE A 39 -15.25 5.69 -6.58
CA ILE A 39 -13.87 6.19 -6.52
C ILE A 39 -13.76 7.18 -5.37
N SER A 40 -12.66 7.15 -4.62
CA SER A 40 -12.30 8.26 -3.75
C SER A 40 -10.96 8.86 -4.14
N VAL A 41 -10.86 10.18 -4.00
CA VAL A 41 -9.65 10.95 -4.27
C VAL A 41 -9.31 11.75 -3.02
N HIS A 42 -8.09 11.57 -2.55
CA HIS A 42 -7.57 12.28 -1.40
C HIS A 42 -6.34 13.10 -1.79
N LEU A 43 -6.36 14.39 -1.42
CA LEU A 43 -5.17 15.23 -1.43
C LEU A 43 -4.57 15.17 -0.02
N CYS A 44 -3.43 14.49 0.12
CA CYS A 44 -2.81 14.28 1.42
C CYS A 44 -1.58 15.19 1.57
N HIS A 45 -1.46 15.80 2.76
CA HIS A 45 -0.18 16.35 3.23
C HIS A 45 0.70 15.23 3.82
N ASP A 46 1.95 15.56 4.16
CA ASP A 46 2.96 14.58 4.57
C ASP A 46 2.56 13.75 5.80
N ASP A 47 1.70 14.28 6.68
CA ASP A 47 1.18 13.61 7.88
C ASP A 47 -0.10 12.81 7.66
N TRP A 48 -0.49 12.53 6.41
CA TRP A 48 -1.75 11.84 6.07
C TRP A 48 -3.03 12.59 6.48
N LEU A 49 -2.89 13.85 6.88
CA LEU A 49 -4.01 14.76 7.00
C LEU A 49 -4.49 15.12 5.59
N ASN A 50 -5.78 14.87 5.34
CA ASN A 50 -6.39 15.15 4.06
C ASN A 50 -6.76 16.63 3.97
N ALA A 51 -6.19 17.33 3.00
CA ALA A 51 -6.66 18.66 2.60
C ALA A 51 -7.97 18.59 1.80
N LEU A 52 -8.23 17.45 1.16
CA LEU A 52 -9.42 17.13 0.40
C LEU A 52 -9.72 15.64 0.51
N SER A 53 -11.00 15.29 0.69
CA SER A 53 -11.49 13.92 0.49
C SER A 53 -12.78 13.98 -0.33
N LEU A 54 -12.67 13.63 -1.61
CA LEU A 54 -13.78 13.57 -2.54
C LEU A 54 -14.15 12.11 -2.78
N MET A 55 -15.44 11.79 -2.75
CA MET A 55 -15.95 10.49 -3.16
C MET A 55 -16.84 10.67 -4.39
N VAL A 56 -16.69 9.77 -5.35
CA VAL A 56 -17.55 9.64 -6.52
C VAL A 56 -18.27 8.32 -6.41
N LEU A 57 -19.57 8.38 -6.13
CA LEU A 57 -20.46 7.24 -5.94
C LEU A 57 -21.17 6.90 -7.25
N TYR A 58 -21.11 5.65 -7.65
CA TYR A 58 -21.84 5.14 -8.80
C TYR A 58 -23.23 4.65 -8.39
N VAL A 59 -24.27 5.14 -9.06
CA VAL A 59 -25.68 4.88 -8.71
C VAL A 59 -26.50 4.56 -9.95
N ASP A 60 -27.51 3.70 -9.83
CA ASP A 60 -28.45 3.45 -10.94
C ASP A 60 -29.40 4.63 -11.15
N GLN A 61 -29.74 5.31 -10.05
CA GLN A 61 -30.58 6.50 -10.04
C GLN A 61 -30.05 7.47 -8.98
N PHE A 62 -30.18 8.75 -9.26
CA PHE A 62 -29.80 9.78 -8.30
C PHE A 62 -30.71 9.76 -7.08
N MET A 63 -30.12 10.04 -5.91
CA MET A 63 -30.89 10.13 -4.67
C MET A 63 -31.85 11.33 -4.72
N GLU A 64 -33.03 11.17 -4.11
CA GLU A 64 -33.96 12.28 -3.89
C GLU A 64 -33.26 13.40 -3.09
N ASN A 65 -33.56 14.67 -3.40
CA ASN A 65 -32.91 15.86 -2.83
C ASN A 65 -31.46 16.16 -3.26
N SER A 66 -30.96 15.55 -4.34
CA SER A 66 -29.66 15.91 -4.94
C SER A 66 -29.79 17.07 -5.94
N GLU A 67 -28.89 18.06 -5.87
CA GLU A 67 -28.85 19.16 -6.84
C GLU A 67 -28.22 18.69 -8.17
N VAL A 68 -28.94 18.89 -9.28
CA VAL A 68 -28.49 18.48 -10.62
C VAL A 68 -27.56 19.51 -11.21
N SER A 69 -26.33 19.12 -11.58
CA SER A 69 -25.38 19.99 -12.26
C SER A 69 -24.78 19.27 -13.49
N LYS A 70 -25.18 19.68 -14.69
CA LYS A 70 -24.54 19.17 -15.91
C LYS A 70 -23.16 19.78 -16.09
N LEU A 71 -22.15 18.95 -16.30
CA LEU A 71 -20.83 19.44 -16.69
C LEU A 71 -20.91 20.06 -18.09
N ARG A 72 -20.40 21.28 -18.25
CA ARG A 72 -20.26 21.87 -19.58
C ARG A 72 -19.31 21.03 -20.43
N ASN A 73 -19.73 20.70 -21.65
CA ASN A 73 -18.96 19.96 -22.66
C ASN A 73 -18.63 18.50 -22.27
N SER A 74 -19.48 17.84 -21.48
CA SER A 74 -19.39 16.41 -21.21
C SER A 74 -20.78 15.77 -21.30
N SER A 75 -20.84 14.52 -21.75
CA SER A 75 -22.04 13.66 -21.61
C SER A 75 -22.28 13.24 -20.16
N LEU A 76 -21.31 13.44 -19.26
CA LEU A 76 -21.40 13.07 -17.86
C LEU A 76 -22.38 13.96 -17.10
N GLU A 77 -23.47 13.36 -16.62
CA GLU A 77 -24.35 13.98 -15.64
C GLU A 77 -23.81 13.73 -14.23
N LEU A 78 -23.48 14.82 -13.52
CA LEU A 78 -23.00 14.77 -12.14
C LEU A 78 -24.06 15.36 -11.21
N ARG A 79 -24.20 14.77 -10.02
CA ARG A 79 -24.92 15.42 -8.92
C ARG A 79 -24.03 15.57 -7.71
N PHE A 80 -24.07 16.75 -7.11
CA PHE A 80 -23.27 17.05 -5.92
C PHE A 80 -24.15 16.89 -4.69
N MET A 81 -23.62 16.20 -3.69
CA MET A 81 -24.27 16.05 -2.42
C MET A 81 -23.24 15.92 -1.30
N LYS A 82 -23.59 16.38 -0.12
CA LYS A 82 -22.76 16.19 1.06
C LYS A 82 -23.29 15.00 1.84
N LEU A 83 -22.50 13.94 1.95
CA LEU A 83 -22.88 12.75 2.72
C LEU A 83 -21.96 12.55 3.92
N GLY A 84 -22.55 11.99 4.98
CA GLY A 84 -21.77 11.38 6.05
C GLY A 84 -21.16 10.08 5.54
N PHE A 85 -19.98 9.72 6.06
CA PHE A 85 -19.39 8.42 5.77
C PHE A 85 -18.83 7.83 7.06
N THR A 86 -19.30 6.64 7.42
CA THR A 86 -18.69 5.87 8.50
C THR A 86 -17.72 4.87 7.88
N ARG A 87 -16.49 4.82 8.41
CA ARG A 87 -15.47 3.84 7.96
C ARG A 87 -15.94 2.39 8.14
N GLU A 88 -16.83 2.16 9.10
CA GLU A 88 -17.34 0.85 9.49
C GLU A 88 -18.32 0.29 8.45
N ASN A 89 -19.15 1.12 7.83
CA ASN A 89 -20.21 0.60 6.95
C ASN A 89 -19.81 0.55 5.47
N ARG A 90 -18.73 1.23 5.05
CA ARG A 90 -18.32 1.39 3.64
C ARG A 90 -19.48 1.80 2.70
N ILE A 91 -20.54 2.36 3.27
CA ILE A 91 -21.77 2.79 2.62
C ILE A 91 -21.93 4.27 3.00
N PRO A 92 -22.25 5.16 2.04
CA PRO A 92 -22.64 6.52 2.35
C PRO A 92 -23.89 6.49 3.22
N VAL A 93 -23.83 7.06 4.43
CA VAL A 93 -24.99 7.13 5.33
C VAL A 93 -25.39 8.59 5.47
N GLU A 94 -26.69 8.86 5.56
CA GLU A 94 -27.16 10.16 6.02
C GLU A 94 -26.63 10.41 7.45
N TYR A 95 -25.56 11.20 7.48
CA TYR A 95 -25.09 12.03 8.56
C TYR A 95 -24.86 11.41 9.95
N TYR A 96 -23.72 10.71 10.13
CA TYR A 96 -23.04 10.62 11.44
C TYR A 96 -21.51 10.54 11.25
N GLY A 97 -20.79 11.68 11.35
CA GLY A 97 -19.32 11.70 11.48
C GLY A 97 -18.55 12.58 10.49
N LYS A 98 -17.27 12.23 10.23
CA LYS A 98 -16.39 12.94 9.25
C LYS A 98 -17.05 12.89 7.86
N SER A 99 -17.54 14.03 7.39
CA SER A 99 -18.24 14.13 6.10
C SER A 99 -17.26 14.06 4.94
N TYR A 100 -17.68 13.39 3.86
CA TYR A 100 -17.04 13.45 2.56
C TYR A 100 -17.87 14.36 1.67
N ASP A 101 -17.21 15.12 0.82
CA ASP A 101 -17.88 15.73 -0.31
C ASP A 101 -18.12 14.60 -1.34
N VAL A 102 -19.38 14.38 -1.73
CA VAL A 102 -19.77 13.27 -2.61
C VAL A 102 -20.32 13.79 -3.94
N ILE A 103 -19.90 13.13 -5.01
CA ILE A 103 -20.45 13.30 -6.35
C ILE A 103 -21.14 12.00 -6.73
N GLN A 104 -22.40 12.04 -7.15
CA GLN A 104 -23.06 10.91 -7.76
C GLN A 104 -22.87 10.93 -9.28
N VAL A 105 -22.64 9.74 -9.83
CA VAL A 105 -22.53 9.49 -11.28
C VAL A 105 -23.40 8.28 -11.59
N LEU A 106 -24.16 8.34 -12.69
CA LEU A 106 -24.95 7.18 -13.11
C LEU A 106 -24.04 6.02 -13.52
N ASN A 107 -24.43 4.79 -13.19
CA ASN A 107 -23.69 3.57 -13.50
C ASN A 107 -23.38 3.42 -15.00
N GLU A 108 -24.25 3.93 -15.88
CA GLU A 108 -24.02 3.94 -17.34
C GLU A 108 -22.77 4.73 -17.76
N PHE A 109 -22.30 5.66 -16.92
CA PHE A 109 -21.11 6.48 -17.16
C PHE A 109 -19.89 6.04 -16.34
N LEU A 110 -19.93 4.84 -15.74
CA LEU A 110 -18.89 4.35 -14.85
C LEU A 110 -17.52 4.33 -15.56
N ASP A 111 -17.42 3.74 -16.74
CA ASP A 111 -16.14 3.57 -17.44
C ASP A 111 -15.48 4.91 -17.82
N ASP A 112 -16.26 5.81 -18.41
CA ASP A 112 -15.81 7.12 -18.86
C ASP A 112 -15.43 8.03 -17.69
N SER A 113 -16.27 8.05 -16.65
CA SER A 113 -16.07 8.92 -15.50
C SER A 113 -14.77 8.60 -14.75
N ARG A 114 -14.40 7.32 -14.57
CA ARG A 114 -13.16 6.94 -13.85
C ARG A 114 -11.92 7.50 -14.53
N HIS A 115 -11.85 7.34 -15.84
CA HIS A 115 -10.73 7.81 -16.63
C HIS A 115 -10.67 9.33 -16.67
N GLU A 116 -11.80 10.00 -16.88
CA GLU A 116 -11.85 11.46 -16.95
C GLU A 116 -11.58 12.12 -15.59
N LEU A 117 -12.09 11.56 -14.50
CA LEU A 117 -11.77 12.01 -13.14
C LEU A 117 -10.27 11.90 -12.87
N TYR A 118 -9.68 10.74 -13.15
CA TYR A 118 -8.26 10.54 -12.97
C TYR A 118 -7.44 11.55 -13.78
N LYS A 119 -7.72 11.68 -15.09
CA LYS A 119 -7.05 12.66 -15.97
C LYS A 119 -7.19 14.09 -15.45
N HIS A 120 -8.38 14.44 -14.97
CA HIS A 120 -8.65 15.78 -14.46
C HIS A 120 -7.79 16.10 -13.23
N PHE A 121 -7.74 15.20 -12.24
CA PHE A 121 -6.93 15.39 -11.04
C PHE A 121 -5.43 15.46 -11.33
N ILE A 122 -4.91 14.58 -12.20
CA ILE A 122 -3.50 14.65 -12.63
C ILE A 122 -3.22 15.98 -13.36
N ALA A 123 -4.14 16.42 -14.21
CA ALA A 123 -3.97 17.67 -14.94
C ALA A 123 -4.07 18.92 -14.05
N LEU A 124 -4.86 18.87 -12.97
CA LEU A 124 -4.99 19.97 -12.00
C LEU A 124 -3.71 20.17 -11.19
N PHE A 125 -3.03 19.08 -10.84
CA PHE A 125 -1.88 19.10 -9.95
C PHE A 125 -0.63 18.56 -10.64
N PRO A 126 -0.11 19.25 -11.68
CA PRO A 126 1.00 18.76 -12.49
C PRO A 126 2.31 18.59 -11.70
N ASN A 127 2.45 19.28 -10.58
CA ASN A 127 3.63 19.23 -9.72
C ASN A 127 3.48 18.24 -8.55
N THR A 128 2.43 17.40 -8.52
CA THR A 128 2.27 16.39 -7.47
C THR A 128 3.34 15.31 -7.58
N PRO A 129 4.21 15.16 -6.58
CA PRO A 129 5.35 14.25 -6.69
C PRO A 129 4.97 12.78 -6.48
N LYS A 130 3.85 12.48 -5.82
CA LYS A 130 3.44 11.11 -5.49
C LYS A 130 1.99 10.86 -5.85
N ILE A 131 1.78 9.92 -6.77
CA ILE A 131 0.46 9.39 -7.11
C ILE A 131 0.42 7.93 -6.65
N GLN A 132 -0.57 7.62 -5.83
CA GLN A 132 -0.77 6.31 -5.24
C GLN A 132 -2.17 5.82 -5.58
N LEU A 133 -2.30 4.52 -5.82
CA LEU A 133 -3.57 3.92 -6.21
C LEU A 133 -3.84 2.71 -5.34
N ASN A 134 -5.05 2.65 -4.80
CA ASN A 134 -5.61 1.51 -4.08
C ASN A 134 -6.77 0.94 -4.89
N THR A 135 -6.75 -0.37 -5.12
CA THR A 135 -7.84 -1.07 -5.79
C THR A 135 -8.37 -2.16 -4.87
N GLU A 136 -9.69 -2.29 -4.79
CA GLU A 136 -10.33 -3.41 -4.11
C GLU A 136 -10.27 -4.67 -4.97
N ALA A 137 -9.94 -5.81 -4.37
CA ALA A 137 -9.95 -7.12 -5.03
C ALA A 137 -11.33 -7.38 -5.66
N GLY A 138 -11.34 -7.93 -6.87
CA GLY A 138 -12.55 -8.14 -7.66
C GLY A 138 -12.91 -6.99 -8.61
N THR A 139 -12.39 -5.77 -8.38
CA THR A 139 -12.62 -4.63 -9.29
C THR A 139 -12.14 -4.95 -10.71
N ASP A 140 -12.97 -4.67 -11.73
CA ASP A 140 -12.53 -4.79 -13.12
C ASP A 140 -11.29 -3.93 -13.39
N LEU A 141 -10.16 -4.60 -13.63
CA LEU A 141 -8.87 -3.97 -13.79
C LEU A 141 -8.78 -3.15 -15.09
N ARG A 142 -9.69 -3.31 -16.06
CA ARG A 142 -9.77 -2.44 -17.26
C ARG A 142 -10.14 -1.00 -16.88
N LEU A 143 -10.80 -0.84 -15.73
CA LEU A 143 -11.32 0.44 -15.24
C LEU A 143 -10.38 1.16 -14.29
N VAL A 144 -9.15 0.64 -14.13
CA VAL A 144 -8.16 1.14 -13.19
C VAL A 144 -7.10 1.95 -13.94
N PRO A 145 -7.15 3.31 -13.89
CA PRO A 145 -6.29 4.17 -14.68
C PRO A 145 -4.87 4.27 -14.08
N ILE A 146 -3.99 3.34 -14.44
CA ILE A 146 -2.58 3.36 -14.04
C ILE A 146 -1.75 4.13 -15.08
N SER A 147 -1.35 5.36 -14.73
CA SER A 147 -0.47 6.17 -15.58
C SER A 147 1.01 5.89 -15.36
N LYS A 148 1.85 6.39 -16.28
CA LYS A 148 3.32 6.33 -16.18
C LYS A 148 3.92 7.02 -14.95
N TYR A 149 3.13 7.80 -14.21
CA TYR A 149 3.58 8.52 -13.01
C TYR A 149 3.29 7.75 -11.71
N VAL A 150 2.44 6.71 -11.77
CA VAL A 150 2.19 5.84 -10.62
C VAL A 150 3.42 4.98 -10.35
N ARG A 151 3.77 4.86 -9.07
CA ARG A 151 4.88 4.03 -8.57
C ARG A 151 4.48 3.17 -7.36
N ASP A 152 3.32 3.45 -6.80
CA ASP A 152 2.87 2.99 -5.50
C ASP A 152 1.46 2.41 -5.66
N LEU A 153 1.32 1.09 -5.50
CA LEU A 153 0.05 0.40 -5.62
C LEU A 153 -0.32 -0.29 -4.31
N LYS A 154 -1.60 -0.23 -3.96
CA LYS A 154 -2.20 -1.03 -2.91
C LYS A 154 -3.31 -1.90 -3.51
N LEU A 155 -3.37 -3.15 -3.09
CA LEU A 155 -4.50 -4.04 -3.29
C LEU A 155 -5.17 -4.23 -1.93
N SER A 156 -6.43 -3.82 -1.81
CA SER A 156 -7.26 -3.99 -0.61
C SER A 156 -8.32 -5.08 -0.79
N GLY A 157 -8.83 -5.64 0.29
CA GLY A 157 -9.84 -6.70 0.24
C GLY A 157 -9.58 -7.78 1.28
N LEU A 158 -10.47 -8.76 1.37
CA LEU A 158 -10.31 -9.92 2.25
C LEU A 158 -9.47 -11.01 1.59
N GLU A 159 -9.81 -11.37 0.36
CA GLU A 159 -9.14 -12.39 -0.43
C GLU A 159 -8.94 -11.93 -1.87
N ALA A 160 -7.93 -12.47 -2.55
CA ALA A 160 -7.70 -12.25 -3.98
C ALA A 160 -6.92 -13.43 -4.58
N ASP A 161 -7.21 -13.77 -5.84
CA ASP A 161 -6.37 -14.72 -6.58
C ASP A 161 -5.00 -14.10 -6.89
N VAL A 162 -3.95 -14.91 -6.82
CA VAL A 162 -2.59 -14.49 -7.17
C VAL A 162 -2.55 -13.93 -8.60
N ASP A 163 -3.22 -14.56 -9.57
CA ASP A 163 -3.20 -14.10 -10.96
C ASP A 163 -3.84 -12.71 -11.12
N TYR A 164 -4.92 -12.42 -10.39
CA TYR A 164 -5.53 -11.09 -10.36
C TYR A 164 -4.56 -10.06 -9.77
N ALA A 165 -3.91 -10.39 -8.66
CA ALA A 165 -2.93 -9.51 -8.04
C ALA A 165 -1.74 -9.25 -9.00
N GLU A 166 -1.22 -10.29 -9.65
CA GLU A 166 -0.16 -10.18 -10.65
C GLU A 166 -0.55 -9.28 -11.82
N GLU A 167 -1.76 -9.45 -12.37
CA GLU A 167 -2.25 -8.59 -13.46
C GLU A 167 -2.28 -7.12 -13.01
N TYR A 168 -2.84 -6.86 -11.83
CA TYR A 168 -2.95 -5.50 -11.28
C TYR A 168 -1.58 -4.84 -11.09
N PHE A 169 -0.64 -5.52 -10.41
CA PHE A 169 0.68 -4.96 -10.18
C PHE A 169 1.49 -4.80 -11.47
N SER A 170 1.28 -5.69 -12.45
CA SER A 170 1.93 -5.65 -13.76
C SER A 170 1.50 -4.46 -14.63
N LYS A 171 0.31 -3.89 -14.39
CA LYS A 171 -0.11 -2.64 -15.04
C LYS A 171 0.80 -1.45 -14.72
N CYS A 172 1.52 -1.49 -13.59
CA CYS A 172 2.50 -0.47 -13.23
C CYS A 172 3.93 -0.87 -13.65
N LYS A 173 4.36 -0.40 -14.83
CA LYS A 173 5.70 -0.72 -15.39
C LYS A 173 6.84 -0.51 -14.41
N ASN A 174 6.82 0.63 -13.70
CA ASN A 174 7.89 1.08 -12.81
C ASN A 174 7.49 0.98 -11.33
N LEU A 175 6.71 -0.03 -10.94
CA LEU A 175 6.29 -0.25 -9.56
C LEU A 175 7.50 -0.24 -8.59
N GLN A 176 7.43 0.60 -7.56
CA GLN A 176 8.46 0.74 -6.52
C GLN A 176 7.96 0.28 -5.15
N ARG A 177 6.66 0.41 -4.89
CA ARG A 177 6.06 0.12 -3.58
C ARG A 177 4.74 -0.59 -3.76
N ALA A 178 4.57 -1.71 -3.08
CA ALA A 178 3.33 -2.46 -3.09
C ALA A 178 2.84 -2.72 -1.67
N VAL A 179 1.52 -2.61 -1.49
CA VAL A 179 0.82 -3.13 -0.32
C VAL A 179 -0.19 -4.17 -0.79
N VAL A 180 -0.11 -5.38 -0.23
CA VAL A 180 -1.07 -6.46 -0.46
C VAL A 180 -1.78 -6.72 0.86
N GLU A 181 -3.03 -6.27 0.96
CA GLU A 181 -3.88 -6.53 2.11
C GLU A 181 -4.56 -7.90 2.09
N PRO A 182 -5.16 -8.38 0.98
CA PRO A 182 -5.93 -9.62 1.02
C PRO A 182 -5.07 -10.86 1.20
N VAL A 183 -5.71 -11.95 1.66
CA VAL A 183 -5.15 -13.31 1.60
C VAL A 183 -5.08 -13.74 0.14
N LEU A 184 -3.88 -14.08 -0.34
CA LEU A 184 -3.68 -14.53 -1.71
C LEU A 184 -3.99 -16.03 -1.88
N LYS A 185 -4.85 -16.36 -2.84
CA LYS A 185 -5.19 -17.74 -3.22
C LYS A 185 -4.46 -18.15 -4.49
N GLY A 186 -3.95 -19.38 -4.54
CA GLY A 186 -3.12 -19.89 -5.64
C GLY A 186 -1.62 -19.79 -5.38
N GLU A 187 -0.81 -20.02 -6.42
CA GLU A 187 0.64 -20.10 -6.31
C GLU A 187 1.33 -18.82 -6.81
N VAL A 188 2.16 -18.21 -5.95
CA VAL A 188 3.02 -17.07 -6.33
C VAL A 188 4.09 -17.55 -7.32
N LYS A 189 4.16 -16.92 -8.50
CA LYS A 189 5.15 -17.25 -9.55
C LYS A 189 6.56 -16.76 -9.16
N GLU A 190 7.60 -17.46 -9.62
CA GLU A 190 9.01 -17.09 -9.37
C GLU A 190 9.34 -15.64 -9.79
N ASN A 191 8.87 -15.21 -10.96
CA ASN A 191 9.09 -13.86 -11.48
C ASN A 191 7.92 -12.92 -11.21
N SER A 192 7.25 -13.10 -10.07
CA SER A 192 6.12 -12.30 -9.63
C SER A 192 6.46 -10.81 -9.55
N LYS A 193 5.54 -9.96 -10.03
CA LYS A 193 5.65 -8.51 -9.88
C LYS A 193 5.51 -8.07 -8.42
N ILE A 194 4.77 -8.85 -7.62
CA ILE A 194 4.57 -8.63 -6.19
C ILE A 194 5.90 -8.80 -5.45
N THR A 195 6.64 -9.88 -5.71
CA THR A 195 7.86 -10.22 -4.95
C THR A 195 9.13 -9.54 -5.46
N SER A 196 9.11 -9.01 -6.69
CA SER A 196 10.21 -8.23 -7.28
C SER A 196 10.15 -6.72 -6.96
N VAL A 197 9.10 -6.25 -6.29
CA VAL A 197 8.97 -4.83 -5.92
C VAL A 197 10.04 -4.40 -4.92
N LYS A 198 10.55 -3.17 -5.05
CA LYS A 198 11.59 -2.65 -4.16
C LYS A 198 11.16 -2.62 -2.69
N ARG A 199 9.89 -2.28 -2.42
CA ARG A 199 9.33 -2.26 -1.06
C ARG A 199 7.96 -2.91 -1.02
N LEU A 200 7.82 -3.93 -0.19
CA LEU A 200 6.61 -4.75 -0.08
C LEU A 200 6.07 -4.73 1.35
N LEU A 201 4.76 -4.61 1.48
CA LEU A 201 4.04 -4.89 2.72
C LEU A 201 2.88 -5.83 2.40
N CYS A 202 2.93 -7.04 2.93
CA CYS A 202 1.81 -7.99 2.84
C CYS A 202 1.17 -8.14 4.22
N LEU A 203 -0.13 -7.86 4.35
CA LEU A 203 -0.80 -7.81 5.65
C LEU A 203 -1.37 -9.17 6.08
N ASN A 204 -1.94 -9.94 5.16
CA ASN A 204 -2.55 -11.23 5.45
C ASN A 204 -1.86 -12.35 4.67
N THR A 205 -0.63 -12.68 5.09
CA THR A 205 0.16 -13.69 4.36
C THR A 205 -0.24 -15.12 4.69
N GLU A 206 -0.69 -15.38 5.91
CA GLU A 206 -1.16 -16.70 6.36
C GLU A 206 -0.25 -17.85 5.91
N LEU A 207 -0.77 -18.83 5.16
CA LEU A 207 -0.01 -19.98 4.68
C LEU A 207 0.90 -19.65 3.47
N GLN A 208 0.69 -18.50 2.81
CA GLN A 208 1.53 -18.02 1.71
C GLN A 208 2.87 -17.44 2.17
N THR A 209 3.07 -17.24 3.48
CA THR A 209 4.29 -16.64 4.04
C THR A 209 5.56 -17.23 3.44
N ARG A 210 5.67 -18.57 3.37
CA ARG A 210 6.86 -19.24 2.82
C ARG A 210 7.07 -18.87 1.35
N SER A 211 6.04 -19.02 0.53
CA SER A 211 6.12 -18.74 -0.92
C SER A 211 6.50 -17.29 -1.21
N LEU A 212 5.87 -16.34 -0.52
CA LEU A 212 6.13 -14.91 -0.70
C LEU A 212 7.53 -14.50 -0.27
N ILE A 213 8.03 -15.02 0.85
CA ILE A 213 9.35 -14.66 1.38
C ILE A 213 10.47 -15.18 0.47
N PHE A 214 10.46 -16.46 0.11
CA PHE A 214 11.58 -17.04 -0.65
C PHE A 214 11.64 -16.54 -2.10
N LYS A 215 10.55 -15.99 -2.62
CA LYS A 215 10.51 -15.34 -3.94
C LYS A 215 10.78 -13.83 -3.88
N PHE A 216 10.92 -13.25 -2.68
CA PHE A 216 11.17 -11.82 -2.52
C PHE A 216 12.61 -11.45 -2.88
N ASN A 217 12.76 -10.51 -3.82
CA ASN A 217 14.05 -10.01 -4.28
C ASN A 217 14.17 -8.48 -4.19
N GLY A 218 13.29 -7.83 -3.41
CA GLY A 218 13.34 -6.41 -3.16
C GLY A 218 14.29 -6.02 -2.02
N GLN A 219 14.17 -4.77 -1.57
CA GLN A 219 15.03 -4.22 -0.50
C GLN A 219 14.37 -4.27 0.86
N VAL A 220 13.07 -3.99 0.93
CA VAL A 220 12.33 -3.91 2.19
C VAL A 220 11.05 -4.71 2.08
N ALA A 221 10.86 -5.68 2.97
CA ALA A 221 9.61 -6.40 3.08
C ALA A 221 9.13 -6.51 4.52
N THR A 222 7.83 -6.35 4.71
CA THR A 222 7.13 -6.72 5.94
C THR A 222 6.00 -7.66 5.59
N PHE A 223 6.00 -8.84 6.20
CA PHE A 223 4.96 -9.85 6.09
C PHE A 223 4.24 -9.90 7.43
N GLN A 224 2.93 -9.63 7.45
CA GLN A 224 2.10 -9.73 8.63
C GLN A 224 1.15 -10.91 8.53
N ASN A 225 0.59 -11.24 9.69
CA ASN A 225 -0.26 -12.40 9.91
C ASN A 225 0.34 -13.68 9.35
N CYS A 226 1.66 -13.85 9.55
CA CYS A 226 2.39 -15.00 9.08
C CYS A 226 1.94 -16.27 9.80
N ARG A 227 1.76 -17.37 9.06
CA ARG A 227 1.55 -18.71 9.63
C ARG A 227 2.63 -19.65 9.13
N CYS A 228 3.77 -19.66 9.82
CA CYS A 228 4.90 -20.52 9.49
C CYS A 228 5.72 -20.93 10.72
N ASN A 229 6.44 -22.05 10.59
CA ASN A 229 7.38 -22.54 11.60
C ASN A 229 8.66 -21.67 11.65
N VAL A 230 9.35 -21.65 12.80
CA VAL A 230 10.66 -20.99 13.00
C VAL A 230 11.72 -21.42 11.97
N ASN A 231 11.61 -22.62 11.39
CA ASN A 231 12.48 -23.09 10.32
C ASN A 231 12.51 -22.15 9.11
N VAL A 232 11.41 -21.43 8.81
CA VAL A 232 11.42 -20.41 7.74
C VAL A 232 12.38 -19.27 8.08
N ILE A 233 12.46 -18.85 9.34
CA ILE A 233 13.39 -17.81 9.80
C ILE A 233 14.83 -18.31 9.71
N ILE A 234 15.07 -19.55 10.15
CA ILE A 234 16.40 -20.18 10.09
C ILE A 234 16.87 -20.30 8.63
N ASP A 235 16.00 -20.75 7.73
CA ASP A 235 16.29 -20.85 6.29
C ASP A 235 16.66 -19.48 5.70
N VAL A 236 15.89 -18.42 6.03
CA VAL A 236 16.18 -17.04 5.59
C VAL A 236 17.58 -16.61 6.04
N LEU A 237 17.91 -16.81 7.33
CA LEU A 237 19.21 -16.42 7.88
C LEU A 237 20.34 -17.21 7.23
N LYS A 238 20.20 -18.53 7.07
CA LYS A 238 21.20 -19.38 6.42
C LYS A 238 21.48 -18.94 4.99
N LEU A 239 20.44 -18.75 4.19
CA LEU A 239 20.57 -18.32 2.79
C LEU A 239 21.19 -16.93 2.66
N TRP A 240 20.90 -16.01 3.58
CA TRP A 240 21.56 -14.70 3.58
C TRP A 240 23.04 -14.81 3.98
N ILE A 241 23.36 -15.60 5.02
CA ILE A 241 24.74 -15.82 5.49
C ILE A 241 25.61 -16.48 4.40
N SER A 242 25.07 -17.45 3.66
CA SER A 242 25.77 -18.10 2.54
C SER A 242 25.76 -17.29 1.25
N ASN A 243 25.05 -16.16 1.22
CA ASN A 243 24.86 -15.30 0.05
C ASN A 243 24.13 -15.99 -1.12
N GLU A 244 23.34 -17.03 -0.85
CA GLU A 244 22.52 -17.72 -1.86
C GLU A 244 21.24 -16.95 -2.19
N ALA A 245 20.64 -16.26 -1.21
CA ALA A 245 19.46 -15.41 -1.42
C ALA A 245 19.52 -14.12 -0.58
N PHE A 246 18.54 -13.23 -0.81
CA PHE A 246 18.33 -11.99 -0.05
C PHE A 246 19.49 -10.97 -0.13
N GLN A 247 20.27 -10.99 -1.21
CA GLN A 247 21.44 -10.12 -1.36
C GLN A 247 21.09 -8.62 -1.43
N ASN A 248 19.88 -8.32 -1.91
CA ASN A 248 19.34 -6.96 -2.04
C ASN A 248 18.62 -6.47 -0.79
N VAL A 249 18.36 -7.33 0.18
CA VAL A 249 17.55 -7.01 1.36
C VAL A 249 18.31 -6.05 2.26
N GLU A 250 17.71 -4.88 2.49
CA GLU A 250 18.11 -3.93 3.53
C GLU A 250 17.34 -4.19 4.84
N ARG A 251 16.09 -4.66 4.73
CA ARG A 251 15.24 -4.98 5.89
C ARG A 251 14.17 -6.02 5.56
N LEU A 252 14.00 -6.97 6.46
CA LEU A 252 12.93 -7.96 6.41
C LEU A 252 12.25 -8.04 7.77
N SER A 253 10.93 -8.14 7.79
CA SER A 253 10.16 -8.30 9.03
C SER A 253 9.02 -9.28 8.80
N MET A 254 8.83 -10.19 9.76
CA MET A 254 7.72 -11.12 9.80
C MET A 254 6.98 -10.92 11.12
N ILE A 255 5.67 -10.77 11.06
CA ILE A 255 4.82 -10.64 12.24
C ILE A 255 3.81 -11.78 12.17
N ARG A 256 3.89 -12.66 13.16
CA ARG A 256 3.02 -13.81 13.28
C ARG A 256 1.62 -13.39 13.70
N MET A 257 0.61 -14.07 13.17
CA MET A 257 -0.74 -14.00 13.73
C MET A 257 -0.82 -14.91 14.96
N TYR A 258 -1.39 -14.42 16.06
CA TYR A 258 -1.83 -15.30 17.13
C TYR A 258 -3.10 -16.03 16.68
N CYS A 259 -3.06 -17.36 16.65
CA CYS A 259 -4.22 -18.18 16.39
C CYS A 259 -4.23 -19.35 17.37
N SER A 260 -5.11 -19.30 18.37
CA SER A 260 -5.25 -20.34 19.40
C SER A 260 -5.62 -21.72 18.85
N TRP A 261 -6.06 -21.77 17.59
CA TRP A 261 -6.52 -22.98 16.91
C TRP A 261 -5.43 -23.65 16.06
N ASP A 262 -4.26 -23.03 15.88
CA ASP A 262 -3.14 -23.69 15.18
C ASP A 262 -2.09 -24.29 16.11
N ASN A 263 -1.73 -25.54 15.82
CA ASN A 263 -0.65 -26.25 16.48
C ASN A 263 0.74 -25.82 15.95
N ILE A 264 0.88 -24.61 15.42
CA ILE A 264 2.17 -24.11 14.93
C ILE A 264 2.97 -23.65 16.16
N PRO A 265 4.15 -24.22 16.45
CA PRO A 265 4.94 -23.82 17.62
C PRO A 265 5.33 -22.34 17.54
N TRP A 266 5.38 -21.67 18.69
CA TRP A 266 5.89 -20.31 18.81
C TRP A 266 7.31 -20.19 18.28
N TRP A 267 7.66 -19.01 17.75
CA TRP A 267 9.05 -18.75 17.42
C TRP A 267 9.82 -18.52 18.71
N THR A 268 10.96 -19.19 18.87
CA THR A 268 11.80 -19.07 20.05
C THR A 268 13.21 -18.70 19.63
N GLU A 269 13.78 -17.70 20.29
CA GLU A 269 15.14 -17.25 20.00
C GLU A 269 16.14 -18.39 20.17
N ASP A 270 16.00 -19.20 21.24
CA ASP A 270 16.90 -20.32 21.54
C ASP A 270 17.02 -21.33 20.38
N VAL A 271 15.92 -21.66 19.70
CA VAL A 271 15.94 -22.58 18.56
C VAL A 271 16.71 -21.98 17.38
N VAL A 272 16.60 -20.66 17.19
CA VAL A 272 17.36 -19.95 16.16
C VAL A 272 18.84 -19.88 16.53
N LEU A 273 19.18 -19.61 17.79
CA LEU A 273 20.56 -19.54 18.29
C LEU A 273 21.28 -20.89 18.26
N GLN A 274 20.56 -22.00 18.42
CA GLN A 274 21.12 -23.34 18.21
C GLN A 274 21.49 -23.62 16.75
N ALA A 275 20.79 -22.98 15.80
CA ALA A 275 20.97 -23.22 14.37
C ALA A 275 21.85 -22.18 13.66
N ILE A 276 22.03 -20.99 14.25
CA ILE A 276 22.71 -19.84 13.66
C ILE A 276 23.79 -19.33 14.60
N GLU A 277 25.04 -19.45 14.17
CA GLU A 277 26.16 -18.80 14.85
C GLU A 277 26.00 -17.28 14.77
N SER A 278 25.89 -16.64 15.93
CA SER A 278 25.66 -15.20 16.05
C SER A 278 26.35 -14.65 17.28
N SER A 279 26.61 -13.34 17.28
CA SER A 279 27.20 -12.63 18.41
C SER A 279 26.15 -11.76 19.11
N PRO A 280 26.27 -11.51 20.42
CA PRO A 280 25.55 -10.44 21.07
C PRO A 280 25.84 -9.09 20.41
N SER A 281 24.92 -8.14 20.59
CA SER A 281 25.10 -6.74 20.19
C SER A 281 26.44 -6.18 20.66
N ASP A 282 27.18 -5.56 19.74
CA ASP A 282 28.36 -4.75 20.05
C ASP A 282 28.11 -3.26 19.71
N PRO A 283 27.79 -2.41 20.70
CA PRO A 283 27.53 -0.98 20.49
C PRO A 283 28.72 -0.22 19.88
N SER A 284 29.95 -0.74 19.99
CA SER A 284 31.12 -0.11 19.37
C SER A 284 31.15 -0.29 17.84
N LYS A 285 30.45 -1.29 17.32
CA LYS A 285 30.40 -1.63 15.89
C LYS A 285 29.09 -1.24 15.24
N ARG A 286 28.00 -1.17 16.01
CA ARG A 286 26.63 -1.08 15.48
C ARG A 286 25.92 0.19 15.95
N PRO A 287 25.19 0.91 15.08
CA PRO A 287 24.33 2.02 15.48
C PRO A 287 23.18 1.58 16.41
N ASP A 288 22.85 2.40 17.42
CA ASP A 288 21.70 2.14 18.33
C ASP A 288 20.36 1.95 17.59
N ASN A 289 20.18 2.70 16.50
CA ASN A 289 19.07 2.56 15.58
C ASN A 289 19.58 2.09 14.22
N CYS A 290 19.22 0.86 13.81
CA CYS A 290 19.60 0.34 12.51
C CYS A 290 18.52 0.62 11.46
N GLY A 291 19.01 0.91 10.25
CA GLY A 291 18.20 1.22 9.07
C GLY A 291 17.66 2.66 9.04
N LYS A 292 16.99 2.98 7.94
CA LYS A 292 16.38 4.30 7.67
C LYS A 292 14.86 4.22 7.74
N LYS A 293 14.20 5.39 7.70
CA LYS A 293 12.75 5.46 7.54
C LYS A 293 12.38 5.01 6.12
N TYR A 294 11.47 4.06 6.00
CA TYR A 294 10.91 3.65 4.71
C TYR A 294 9.44 4.02 4.62
N GLU A 295 9.02 4.44 3.43
CA GLU A 295 7.62 4.63 3.07
C GLU A 295 7.22 3.51 2.12
N VAL A 296 6.08 2.87 2.38
CA VAL A 296 5.44 1.84 1.56
C VAL A 296 3.98 2.22 1.39
N VAL A 297 3.66 2.91 0.30
CA VAL A 297 2.34 3.50 0.04
C VAL A 297 1.90 4.38 1.22
N SER A 298 0.94 3.91 2.04
CA SER A 298 0.43 4.60 3.21
C SER A 298 1.08 4.29 4.54
N TRP A 299 2.11 3.45 4.51
CA TRP A 299 2.75 2.92 5.70
C TRP A 299 4.14 3.51 5.88
N ILE A 300 4.44 3.88 7.13
CA ILE A 300 5.76 4.37 7.53
C ILE A 300 6.42 3.30 8.38
N ILE A 301 7.50 2.74 7.85
CA ILE A 301 8.36 1.81 8.57
C ILE A 301 9.48 2.64 9.21
N LYS A 302 9.43 2.77 10.54
CA LYS A 302 10.43 3.50 11.34
C LYS A 302 11.73 2.69 11.47
N PRO A 303 12.90 3.33 11.66
CA PRO A 303 14.14 2.64 12.04
C PRO A 303 13.94 1.68 13.22
N LEU A 304 14.73 0.60 13.26
CA LEU A 304 14.66 -0.39 14.34
C LEU A 304 15.59 0.01 15.48
N LYS A 305 15.05 0.01 16.71
CA LYS A 305 15.89 0.01 17.92
C LYS A 305 16.51 -1.37 18.04
N CYS A 306 17.82 -1.46 17.82
CA CYS A 306 18.48 -2.75 17.65
C CYS A 306 19.27 -3.21 18.86
N ALA A 307 19.32 -2.43 19.95
CA ALA A 307 20.14 -2.71 21.15
C ALA A 307 20.19 -4.20 21.53
N ASP A 308 19.04 -4.88 21.58
CA ASP A 308 18.95 -6.27 22.02
C ASP A 308 19.02 -7.32 20.89
N TYR A 309 19.45 -6.92 19.68
CA TYR A 309 19.51 -7.81 18.52
C TYR A 309 20.84 -8.56 18.48
N ARG A 310 20.81 -9.74 17.86
CA ARG A 310 21.97 -10.57 17.54
C ARG A 310 22.59 -10.15 16.23
N ASP A 311 23.91 -10.22 16.14
CA ASP A 311 24.67 -9.82 14.97
C ASP A 311 25.21 -11.05 14.22
N ILE A 312 25.11 -11.01 12.89
CA ILE A 312 25.61 -12.04 11.96
C ILE A 312 26.40 -11.39 10.84
N THR A 313 27.33 -12.16 10.27
CA THR A 313 28.19 -11.71 9.17
C THR A 313 28.03 -12.66 7.98
N ARG A 314 27.86 -12.09 6.79
CA ARG A 314 27.78 -12.83 5.54
C ARG A 314 29.16 -13.31 5.12
N LYS A 315 29.27 -14.60 4.79
CA LYS A 315 30.55 -15.28 4.58
C LYS A 315 31.34 -14.74 3.38
N THR A 316 30.65 -14.30 2.34
CA THR A 316 31.27 -13.97 1.05
C THR A 316 31.90 -12.58 1.00
N ASP A 317 31.33 -11.59 1.70
CA ASP A 317 31.74 -10.19 1.57
C ASP A 317 31.81 -9.43 2.91
N GLY A 318 31.62 -10.13 4.03
CA GLY A 318 31.73 -9.54 5.36
C GLY A 318 30.62 -8.55 5.72
N LYS A 319 29.56 -8.43 4.91
CA LYS A 319 28.41 -7.59 5.26
C LYS A 319 27.79 -8.05 6.56
N ARG A 320 27.33 -7.08 7.35
CA ARG A 320 26.76 -7.31 8.67
C ARG A 320 25.25 -7.12 8.65
N ALA A 321 24.59 -7.90 9.49
CA ALA A 321 23.17 -7.73 9.74
C ALA A 321 22.88 -8.02 11.20
N SER A 322 21.78 -7.46 11.68
CA SER A 322 21.23 -7.76 12.99
C SER A 322 19.86 -8.37 12.85
N PHE A 323 19.55 -9.32 13.73
CA PHE A 323 18.24 -9.92 13.81
C PHE A 323 17.73 -10.05 15.25
N HIS A 324 16.41 -10.10 15.38
CA HIS A 324 15.72 -10.37 16.63
C HIS A 324 14.53 -11.28 16.35
N VAL A 325 14.32 -12.26 17.22
CA VAL A 325 13.21 -13.21 17.17
C VAL A 325 12.55 -13.25 18.53
N ASP A 326 11.25 -12.99 18.56
CA ASP A 326 10.39 -13.27 19.70
C ASP A 326 9.22 -14.17 19.26
N ALA A 327 8.34 -14.55 20.21
CA ALA A 327 7.18 -15.41 19.94
C ALA A 327 6.32 -14.96 18.75
N SER A 328 6.24 -13.65 18.53
CA SER A 328 5.33 -13.02 17.56
C SER A 328 6.03 -12.31 16.39
N SER A 329 7.34 -12.08 16.47
CA SER A 329 8.02 -11.25 15.48
C SER A 329 9.44 -11.70 15.16
N PHE A 330 9.78 -11.62 13.88
CA PHE A 330 11.15 -11.68 13.39
C PHE A 330 11.47 -10.37 12.69
N ARG A 331 12.63 -9.80 13.01
CA ARG A 331 13.11 -8.55 12.43
C ARG A 331 14.56 -8.74 12.04
N PHE A 332 14.88 -8.32 10.81
CA PHE A 332 16.20 -8.45 10.22
C PHE A 332 16.55 -7.14 9.50
N VAL A 333 17.77 -6.65 9.70
CA VAL A 333 18.25 -5.41 9.10
C VAL A 333 19.74 -5.52 8.76
N VAL A 334 20.08 -5.16 7.53
CA VAL A 334 21.46 -5.08 7.08
C VAL A 334 22.01 -3.69 7.40
N TRP A 335 23.22 -3.63 7.91
CA TRP A 335 23.93 -2.39 8.22
C TRP A 335 25.39 -2.54 7.82
N ASN A 336 25.99 -1.42 7.39
CA ASN A 336 27.39 -1.34 7.05
C ASN A 336 28.16 -0.72 8.20
#